data_AF-G0J596-F1
#
_entry.id   AF-G0J596-F1
#
_cell.length_a   1.000
_cell.length_b   1.000
_cell.length_c   1.000
_cell.angle_alpha   90.00
_cell.angle_beta   90.00
_cell.angle_gamma   90.00
#
_symmetry.space_group_name_H-M   'P 1'
#
loop_
_entity.id
_entity.type
_entity.pdbx_description
1 polymer ?
#
loop_
_entity_poly.entity_id
_entity_poly.type
_entity_poly.pdbx_seq_one_letter_code
_entity_poly.pdbx_strand_id
1 'polypeptide(L)' 'MTKEKEYLQFGLKYGIPLAIISATLAMKKSSGIGKLLTFSVVTPAMLAYLYSLKKTREKTIEAP' A
#
# COMPACT_ATOMS: atom_id res chain seq x y z
N MET A 1 5.83 21.52 5.38
CA MET A 1 5.12 20.26 5.68
C MET A 1 6.15 19.14 5.76
N THR A 2 6.08 18.20 6.71
CA THR A 2 7.00 17.04 6.74
C THR A 2 6.60 16.04 5.65
N LYS A 3 7.57 15.43 4.95
CA LYS A 3 7.33 14.51 3.82
C LYS A 3 6.37 13.35 4.16
N GLU A 4 6.33 12.94 5.42
CA GLU A 4 5.42 11.91 5.93
C GLU A 4 3.95 12.35 5.85
N LYS A 5 3.66 13.62 6.15
CA LYS A 5 2.32 14.19 6.01
C LYS A 5 1.90 14.27 4.53
N GLU A 6 2.84 14.50 3.62
CA GLU A 6 2.60 14.49 2.17
C GLU A 6 2.20 13.09 1.68
N TYR A 7 2.92 12.04 2.08
CA TYR A 7 2.59 10.67 1.70
C TYR A 7 1.24 10.22 2.30
N LEU A 8 0.96 10.59 3.55
CA LEU A 8 -0.34 10.33 4.20
C LEU A 8 -1.51 10.99 3.46
N GLN A 9 -1.37 12.26 3.10
CA GLN A 9 -2.39 12.98 2.33
C GLN A 9 -2.57 12.41 0.92
N PHE A 10 -1.48 11.99 0.27
CA PHE A 10 -1.54 11.28 -1.01
C PHE A 10 -2.36 9.98 -0.91
N GLY A 11 -2.18 9.21 0.17
CA GLY A 11 -2.96 7.99 0.37
C GLY A 11 -4.44 8.21 0.56
N LEU A 12 -4.78 9.16 1.41
CA LEU A 12 -6.15 9.57 1.64
C LEU A 12 -6.81 10.09 0.35
N LYS A 13 -6.07 10.85 -0.47
CA LYS A 13 -6.58 11.43 -1.71
C LYS A 13 -6.82 10.40 -2.82
N TYR A 14 -5.96 9.39 -2.94
CA TYR A 14 -6.02 8.39 -4.01
C TYR A 14 -6.56 7.02 -3.56
N GLY A 15 -7.08 6.93 -2.33
CA GLY A 15 -7.62 5.67 -1.77
C GLY A 15 -6.55 4.60 -1.57
N ILE A 16 -5.27 4.99 -1.46
CA ILE A 16 -4.17 4.06 -1.21
C ILE A 16 -4.17 3.74 0.29
N PRO A 17 -4.23 2.46 0.69
CA PRO A 17 -4.14 2.07 2.08
C PRO A 17 -2.95 2.71 2.77
N LEU A 18 -3.21 3.24 3.97
CA LEU A 18 -2.16 3.74 4.86
C LEU A 18 -1.09 2.68 5.13
N ALA A 19 -1.45 1.39 5.06
CA ALA A 19 -0.53 0.25 5.11
C ALA A 19 0.54 0.29 4.02
N ILE A 20 0.19 0.65 2.78
CA ILE A 20 1.14 0.75 1.67
C ILE A 20 2.07 1.95 1.86
N ILE A 21 1.53 3.07 2.33
CA ILE A 21 2.33 4.28 2.56
C ILE A 21 3.32 4.07 3.71
N SER A 22 2.84 3.57 4.84
CA SER A 22 3.67 3.28 6.01
C SER A 22 4.75 2.25 5.66
N ALA A 23 4.40 1.24 4.88
CA ALA A 23 5.37 0.29 4.35
C ALA A 23 6.42 0.90 3.41
N THR A 24 6.00 1.77 2.49
CA THR A 24 6.91 2.46 1.57
C THR A 24 7.86 3.37 2.36
N LEU A 25 7.35 4.02 3.41
CA LEU A 25 8.12 4.82 4.35
C LEU A 25 9.09 3.96 5.17
N ALA A 26 8.66 2.79 5.63
CA ALA A 26 9.48 1.82 6.35
C ALA A 26 10.62 1.27 5.46
N MET A 27 10.34 0.95 4.18
CA MET A 27 11.35 0.59 3.20
C MET A 27 12.34 1.72 2.93
N LYS A 28 11.86 2.97 2.90
CA LYS A 28 12.73 4.15 2.69
C LYS A 28 13.67 4.37 3.87
N LYS A 29 13.20 4.14 5.10
CA LYS A 29 14.00 4.28 6.33
C LYS A 29 14.93 3.08 6.56
N SER A 30 14.59 1.94 5.96
CA SER A 30 15.36 0.71 6.06
C SER A 30 16.52 0.65 5.06
N SER A 31 17.67 0.12 5.47
CA SER A 31 18.84 -0.12 4.62
C SER A 31 19.24 -1.60 4.64
N GLY A 32 19.81 -2.08 3.53
CA GLY A 32 20.28 -3.47 3.41
C GLY A 32 19.19 -4.52 3.61
N ILE A 33 19.43 -5.48 4.51
CA ILE A 33 18.56 -6.64 4.78
C ILE A 33 17.17 -6.22 5.27
N GLY A 34 17.05 -5.09 5.97
CA GLY A 34 15.75 -4.62 6.46
C GLY A 34 14.79 -4.26 5.32
N LYS A 35 15.28 -3.83 4.15
CA LYS A 35 14.45 -3.59 2.95
C LYS A 35 13.85 -4.89 2.44
N LEU A 36 14.64 -5.97 2.42
CA LEU A 36 14.15 -7.28 2.00
C LEU A 36 13.05 -7.79 2.94
N LEU A 37 13.22 -7.62 4.26
CA LEU A 37 12.22 -8.04 5.25
C LEU A 37 10.94 -7.21 5.19
N THR A 38 11.07 -5.88 5.06
CA THR A 38 9.89 -5.03 4.87
C THR A 38 9.20 -5.34 3.53
N PHE A 39 9.95 -5.62 2.48
CA PHE A 39 9.39 -6.04 1.19
C PHE A 39 8.70 -7.41 1.26
N SER A 40 9.29 -8.40 1.92
CA SER A 40 8.69 -9.74 2.02
C SER A 40 7.38 -9.76 2.79
N VAL A 41 7.17 -8.83 3.73
CA VAL A 41 5.93 -8.75 4.51
C VAL A 41 4.90 -7.84 3.83
N VAL A 42 5.33 -6.70 3.30
CA VAL A 42 4.42 -5.69 2.74
C VAL A 42 3.91 -6.12 1.38
N THR A 43 4.77 -6.64 0.51
CA THR A 43 4.41 -6.94 -0.87
C THR A 43 3.27 -7.96 -0.97
N PRO A 44 3.24 -9.07 -0.20
CA PRO A 44 2.10 -9.97 -0.18
C PRO A 44 0.80 -9.30 0.30
N ALA A 45 0.87 -8.48 1.35
CA ALA A 45 -0.30 -7.76 1.88
C ALA A 45 -0.86 -6.75 0.85
N MET A 46 0.03 -6.06 0.15
CA MET A 46 -0.32 -5.12 -0.91
C MET A 46 -0.91 -5.83 -2.12
N LEU A 47 -0.34 -6.96 -2.55
CA LEU A 47 -0.90 -7.79 -3.62
C LEU A 47 -2.27 -8.36 -3.26
N ALA A 48 -2.45 -8.83 -2.01
CA ALA A 48 -3.75 -9.30 -1.52
C ALA A 48 -4.80 -8.19 -1.54
N TYR A 49 -4.42 -6.96 -1.14
CA TYR A 49 -5.30 -5.80 -1.21
C TYR A 49 -5.69 -5.45 -2.65
N LEU A 50 -4.71 -5.39 -3.56
CA LEU A 50 -4.97 -5.12 -4.98
C LEU A 50 -5.83 -6.21 -5.61
N TYR A 51 -5.61 -7.48 -5.26
CA TYR A 51 -6.43 -8.60 -5.69
C TYR A 51 -7.87 -8.47 -5.16
N SER A 52 -8.04 -8.11 -3.89
CA SER A 52 -9.36 -7.85 -3.31
C SER A 52 -10.06 -6.70 -4.01
N LEU A 53 -9.36 -5.61 -4.34
CA LEU A 53 -9.93 -4.49 -5.09
C LEU A 53 -10.34 -4.91 -6.51
N LYS A 54 -9.50 -5.68 -7.21
CA LYS A 54 -9.83 -6.22 -8.54
C LYS A 54 -11.08 -7.10 -8.49
N LYS A 55 -11.13 -8.02 -7.53
CA LYS A 55 -12.27 -8.92 -7.33
C LYS A 55 -13.55 -8.17 -6.95
N THR A 56 -13.46 -7.17 -6.06
CA THR A 56 -14.60 -6.32 -5.73
C THR A 56 -15.07 -5.53 -6.95
N ARG A 57 -14.14 -4.94 -7.72
CA ARG A 57 -14.46 -4.22 -8.96
C ARG A 57 -15.17 -5.11 -9.97
N GLU A 58 -14.67 -6.32 -10.22
CA GLU A 58 -15.31 -7.31 -11.10
C GLU A 58 -16.72 -7.65 -10.61
N LYS A 59 -16.88 -7.89 -9.29
CA LYS A 59 -18.18 -8.17 -8.68
C LYS A 59 -19.15 -6.98 -8.74
N THR A 60 -18.66 -5.75 -8.72
CA THR A 60 -19.47 -4.53 -8.89
C THR A 60 -19.84 -4.29 -10.36
N ILE A 61 -19.04 -4.75 -11.32
CA ILE A 61 -19.35 -4.68 -12.76
C ILE A 61 -20.35 -5.78 -13.17
N GLU A 62 -20.38 -6.91 -12.46
CA GLU A 62 -21.32 -8.02 -12.67
C GLU A 62 -22.66 -7.87 -11.91
N ALA A 63 -22.79 -6.89 -11.01
CA ALA A 63 -24.05 -6.59 -10.36
C ALA A 63 -24.96 -5.78 -11.31
N PRO A 64 -26.25 -6.14 -11.44
CA PRO A 64 -27.19 -5.50 -12.37
C PRO A 64 -27.47 -4.03 -12.05
#